data_AF-A0A0F2L4M8-F1
#
_entry.id   AF-A0A0F2L4M8-F1
#
_cell.length_a   1.000
_cell.length_b   1.000
_cell.length_c   1.000
_cell.angle_alpha   90.00
_cell.angle_beta   90.00
_cell.angle_gamma   90.00
#
_symmetry.space_group_name_H-M   'P 1'
#
loop_
_entity.id
_entity.type
_entity.pdbx_description
1 polymer ?
#
loop_
_entity_poly.entity_id
_entity_poly.type
_entity_poly.pdbx_seq_one_letter_code
_entity_poly.pdbx_strand_id
1 'polypeptide(L)'
;AQIIRIDLMENLLDIYIPEQMLRNTAKIKVDGLEIKSIRLEDLLVLKAREASEEGDEFLSRIAEILADPKGGLSIDKDYLRNAINYYPEDAESIGRRLERSGIYLE
;
A
#
# COMPACT_ATOMS: atom_id res chain seq x y z
N ALA A 1 11.62 23.12 -19.47
CA ALA A 1 10.86 21.86 -19.59
C ALA A 1 10.77 21.24 -18.21
N GLN A 2 9.58 20.83 -17.77
CA GLN A 2 9.44 20.09 -16.52
C GLN A 2 9.83 18.64 -16.79
N ILE A 3 10.84 18.13 -16.09
CA ILE A 3 11.28 16.73 -16.21
C ILE A 3 10.42 15.92 -15.25
N ILE A 4 9.66 14.96 -15.80
CA ILE A 4 8.91 14.00 -14.99
C ILE A 4 9.72 12.71 -14.98
N ARG A 5 10.10 12.25 -13.78
CA ARG A 5 10.74 10.96 -13.61
C ARG A 5 9.66 9.89 -13.52
N ILE A 6 9.79 8.86 -14.35
CA ILE A 6 8.94 7.66 -14.32
C ILE A 6 9.89 6.50 -14.07
N ASP A 7 9.72 5.83 -12.93
CA ASP A 7 10.43 4.59 -12.64
C ASP A 7 9.55 3.41 -13.10
N LEU A 8 10.11 2.57 -13.96
CA LEU A 8 9.48 1.34 -14.42
C LEU A 8 10.07 0.18 -13.64
N MET A 9 9.23 -0.58 -12.95
CA MET A 9 9.64 -1.71 -12.11
C MET A 9 9.05 -3.02 -12.64
N GLU A 10 9.86 -4.06 -12.68
CA GLU A 10 9.45 -5.40 -13.05
C GLU A 10 8.97 -6.21 -11.84
N ASN A 11 7.83 -6.90 -12.00
CA ASN A 11 7.14 -7.63 -10.93
C ASN A 11 7.85 -8.93 -10.43
N LEU A 12 9.08 -9.17 -10.88
CA LEU A 12 9.84 -10.39 -10.61
C LEU A 12 11.28 -10.08 -10.23
N LEU A 13 11.88 -9.11 -10.91
CA LEU A 13 13.28 -8.76 -10.73
C LEU A 13 13.47 -7.64 -9.69
N ASP A 14 12.54 -6.67 -9.64
CA ASP A 14 12.65 -5.52 -8.74
C ASP A 14 11.80 -5.69 -7.48
N ILE A 15 10.52 -6.01 -7.67
CA ILE A 15 9.57 -6.19 -6.58
C ILE A 15 8.59 -7.29 -6.95
N TYR A 16 8.38 -8.25 -6.05
CA TYR A 16 7.33 -9.25 -6.26
C TYR A 16 6.00 -8.76 -5.66
N ILE A 17 5.02 -8.52 -6.52
CA ILE A 17 3.62 -8.21 -6.20
C ILE A 17 2.76 -9.43 -6.57
N PRO A 18 2.09 -10.06 -5.59
CA PRO A 18 1.17 -11.17 -5.80
C PRO A 18 0.10 -10.86 -6.84
N GLU A 19 -0.21 -11.85 -7.66
CA GLU A 19 -1.24 -11.79 -8.70
C GLU A 19 -2.61 -11.36 -8.17
N GLN A 20 -2.93 -11.71 -6.92
CA GLN A 20 -4.15 -11.31 -6.23
C GLN A 20 -4.25 -9.78 -6.13
N MET A 21 -3.16 -9.09 -5.79
CA MET A 21 -3.12 -7.62 -5.69
C MET A 21 -3.28 -6.98 -7.09
N LEU A 22 -2.61 -7.56 -8.11
CA LEU A 22 -2.70 -7.05 -9.49
C LEU A 22 -4.12 -7.22 -10.08
N ARG A 23 -4.81 -8.29 -9.72
CA ARG A 23 -6.21 -8.51 -10.12
C ARG A 23 -7.19 -7.57 -9.43
N ASN A 24 -6.89 -7.16 -8.21
CA ASN A 24 -7.76 -6.31 -7.38
C ASN A 24 -7.49 -4.80 -7.56
N THR A 25 -6.88 -4.40 -8.67
CA THR A 25 -6.57 -2.99 -8.95
C THR A 25 -7.82 -2.09 -8.97
N ALA A 26 -7.67 -0.88 -8.44
CA ALA A 26 -8.67 0.17 -8.51
C ALA A 26 -8.57 0.91 -9.84
N LYS A 27 -9.72 1.26 -10.43
CA LYS A 27 -9.79 2.21 -11.54
C LYS A 27 -10.00 3.62 -10.97
N ILE A 28 -9.04 4.49 -11.21
CA ILE A 28 -9.11 5.90 -10.82
C ILE A 28 -9.17 6.78 -12.05
N LYS A 29 -9.85 7.92 -11.93
CA LYS A 29 -9.93 8.92 -12.99
C LYS A 29 -9.10 10.14 -12.60
N VAL A 30 -8.07 10.44 -13.37
CA VAL A 30 -7.20 11.61 -13.19
C VAL A 30 -7.31 12.45 -14.45
N ASP A 31 -7.82 13.69 -14.32
CA ASP A 31 -7.98 14.63 -15.45
C ASP A 31 -8.65 14.04 -16.70
N GLY A 32 -9.65 13.17 -16.50
CA GLY A 32 -10.36 12.53 -17.61
C GLY A 32 -9.79 11.18 -18.05
N LEU A 33 -8.55 10.86 -17.68
CA LEU A 33 -7.89 9.60 -18.00
C LEU A 33 -8.21 8.53 -16.95
N GLU A 34 -8.65 7.36 -17.39
CA GLU A 34 -8.83 6.18 -16.52
C GLU A 34 -7.49 5.45 -16.40
N ILE A 35 -7.03 5.26 -15.16
CA ILE A 35 -5.76 4.62 -14.81
C ILE A 35 -6.06 3.48 -13.84
N LYS A 36 -5.37 2.35 -14.01
CA LYS A 36 -5.35 1.29 -13.01
C LYS A 36 -4.30 1.62 -11.94
N SER A 37 -4.73 1.64 -10.70
CA SER A 37 -3.88 1.79 -9.52
C SER A 37 -3.97 0.54 -8.66
N ILE A 38 -2.90 0.19 -7.95
CA ILE A 38 -3.02 -0.73 -6.82
C ILE A 38 -3.91 -0.10 -5.75
N ARG A 39 -4.52 -0.93 -4.89
CA ARG A 39 -5.30 -0.43 -3.77
C ARG A 39 -4.39 0.16 -2.71
N LEU A 40 -4.92 1.06 -1.90
CA LEU A 40 -4.18 1.62 -0.78
C LEU A 40 -3.75 0.53 0.20
N GLU A 41 -4.62 -0.44 0.50
CA GLU A 41 -4.28 -1.54 1.39
C GLU A 41 -3.13 -2.41 0.87
N ASP A 42 -3.09 -2.68 -0.44
CA ASP A 42 -1.98 -3.42 -1.06
C ASP A 42 -0.68 -2.62 -0.94
N LEU A 43 -0.73 -1.30 -1.18
CA LEU A 43 0.44 -0.42 -1.05
C LEU A 43 0.97 -0.37 0.40
N LEU A 44 0.09 -0.36 1.39
CA LEU A 44 0.47 -0.43 2.80
C LEU A 44 1.24 -1.72 3.10
N VAL A 45 0.76 -2.86 2.60
CA VAL A 45 1.45 -4.15 2.75
C VAL A 45 2.82 -4.13 2.08
N LEU A 46 2.91 -3.61 0.85
CA LEU A 46 4.18 -3.51 0.11
C LEU A 46 5.21 -2.64 0.86
N LYS A 47 4.78 -1.50 1.39
CA LYS A 47 5.66 -0.57 2.13
C LYS A 47 6.07 -1.11 3.51
N ALA A 48 5.16 -1.80 4.20
CA ALA A 48 5.52 -2.50 5.44
C ALA A 48 6.52 -3.63 5.20
N ARG A 49 6.37 -4.38 4.09
CA ARG A 49 7.30 -5.45 3.71
C ARG A 49 8.68 -4.94 3.29
N GLU A 50 8.74 -3.79 2.61
CA GLU A 50 10.00 -3.15 2.18
C GLU A 50 10.94 -2.89 3.37
N ALA A 51 10.37 -2.67 4.56
CA ALA A 51 11.12 -2.54 5.81
C ALA A 51 12.16 -1.40 5.82
N SER A 52 11.95 -0.37 4.99
CA SER A 52 12.83 0.79 4.83
C SER A 52 12.37 1.99 5.65
N GLU A 53 13.27 2.96 5.86
CA GLU A 53 12.95 4.24 6.52
C GLU A 53 11.88 5.02 5.74
N GLU A 54 12.02 5.10 4.41
CA GLU A 54 11.01 5.72 3.53
C GLU A 54 9.65 5.01 3.63
N GLY A 55 9.66 3.67 3.75
CA GLY A 55 8.46 2.88 4.01
C GLY A 55 7.81 3.23 5.34
N ASP A 56 8.58 3.26 6.43
CA ASP A 56 8.08 3.59 7.77
C ASP A 56 7.53 5.04 7.83
N GLU A 57 8.18 6.01 7.16
CA GLU A 57 7.69 7.40 7.00
C GLU A 57 6.37 7.46 6.24
N PHE A 58 6.29 6.73 5.11
CA PHE A 58 5.07 6.65 4.31
C PHE A 58 3.89 6.10 5.14
N LEU A 59 4.10 4.99 5.85
CA LEU A 59 3.05 4.37 6.68
C LEU A 59 2.58 5.33 7.78
N SER A 60 3.50 6.01 8.45
CA SER A 60 3.18 6.97 9.51
C SER A 60 2.33 8.13 8.98
N ARG A 61 2.68 8.67 7.81
CA ARG A 61 1.91 9.72 7.15
C ARG A 61 0.50 9.26 6.77
N ILE A 62 0.35 8.04 6.26
CA ILE A 62 -0.98 7.50 5.95
C ILE A 62 -1.79 7.31 7.23
N ALA A 63 -1.18 6.84 8.33
CA ALA A 63 -1.87 6.71 9.61
C ALA A 63 -2.41 8.06 10.12
N GLU A 64 -1.64 9.14 10.00
CA GLU A 64 -2.10 10.50 10.32
C GLU A 64 -3.31 10.92 9.48
N ILE A 65 -3.29 10.64 8.17
CA ILE A 65 -4.41 10.96 7.27
C ILE A 65 -5.66 10.13 7.62
N LEU A 66 -5.49 8.85 7.94
CA LEU A 66 -6.59 7.96 8.35
C LEU A 66 -7.19 8.36 9.71
N ALA A 67 -6.37 8.97 10.58
CA ALA A 67 -6.83 9.47 11.87
C ALA A 67 -7.62 10.79 11.77
N ASP A 68 -7.55 11.52 10.65
CA ASP A 68 -8.32 12.75 10.45
C ASP A 68 -9.78 12.42 10.11
N PRO A 69 -10.75 12.68 11.01
CA PRO A 69 -12.17 12.42 10.76
C PRO A 69 -12.75 13.28 9.62
N LYS A 70 -12.06 14.35 9.21
CA LYS A 70 -12.46 15.20 8.08
C LYS A 70 -11.85 14.75 6.75
N GLY A 71 -10.87 13.84 6.78
CA GLY A 71 -10.09 13.42 5.62
C GLY A 71 -10.87 12.55 4.62
N GLY A 72 -11.98 11.94 5.05
CA GLY A 72 -12.83 11.09 4.19
C GLY A 72 -12.15 9.83 3.67
N LEU A 73 -10.91 9.56 4.09
CA LEU A 73 -10.13 8.39 3.73
C LEU A 73 -10.41 7.27 4.73
N SER A 74 -10.65 6.07 4.22
CA SER A 74 -10.77 4.86 5.04
C SER A 74 -10.11 3.70 4.29
N ILE A 75 -9.74 2.68 5.05
CA ILE A 75 -9.21 1.42 4.53
C ILE A 75 -10.18 0.29 4.86
N ASP A 76 -10.25 -0.69 3.97
CA ASP A 76 -10.93 -1.96 4.20
C ASP A 76 -10.01 -2.87 5.02
N LYS A 77 -10.26 -2.95 6.34
CA LYS A 77 -9.44 -3.74 7.26
C LYS A 77 -9.50 -5.24 6.95
N ASP A 78 -10.64 -5.75 6.50
CA ASP A 78 -10.78 -7.16 6.15
C ASP A 78 -9.93 -7.48 4.91
N TYR A 79 -9.97 -6.59 3.91
CA TYR A 79 -9.09 -6.69 2.76
C TYR A 79 -7.62 -6.57 3.14
N LEU A 80 -7.24 -5.62 4.00
CA LEU A 80 -5.86 -5.44 4.45
C LEU A 80 -5.32 -6.71 5.11
N ARG A 81 -6.08 -7.34 6.01
CA ARG A 81 -5.69 -8.63 6.63
C ARG A 81 -5.50 -9.73 5.59
N ASN A 82 -6.38 -9.81 4.59
CA ASN A 82 -6.21 -10.77 3.49
C ASN A 82 -4.97 -10.47 2.65
N ALA A 83 -4.68 -9.20 2.39
CA ALA A 83 -3.53 -8.76 1.60
C ALA A 83 -2.19 -9.08 2.28
N ILE A 84 -2.11 -8.94 3.60
CA ILE A 84 -0.94 -9.37 4.40
C ILE A 84 -0.64 -10.86 4.17
N ASN A 85 -1.69 -11.69 4.13
CA ASN A 85 -1.56 -13.14 3.96
C ASN A 85 -1.14 -13.58 2.54
N TYR A 86 -1.05 -12.67 1.57
CA TYR A 86 -0.41 -12.98 0.29
C TYR A 86 1.12 -13.17 0.42
N TYR A 87 1.71 -12.74 1.53
CA TYR A 87 3.11 -12.96 1.89
C TYR A 87 3.21 -13.79 3.18
N PRO A 88 2.96 -15.10 3.14
CA PRO A 88 2.82 -15.93 4.35
C PRO A 88 4.06 -15.94 5.25
N GLU A 89 5.25 -15.86 4.67
CA GLU A 89 6.52 -15.84 5.41
C GLU A 89 6.77 -14.50 6.12
N ASP A 90 6.26 -13.40 5.56
CA ASP A 90 6.48 -12.04 6.06
C ASP A 90 5.29 -11.53 6.88
N ALA A 91 4.15 -12.23 6.86
CA ALA A 91 2.85 -11.76 7.35
C ALA A 91 2.89 -11.16 8.77
N GLU A 92 3.56 -11.85 9.69
CA GLU A 92 3.71 -11.40 11.08
C GLU A 92 4.53 -10.10 11.18
N SER A 93 5.60 -10.00 10.39
CA SER A 93 6.49 -8.82 10.41
C SER A 93 5.82 -7.60 9.76
N ILE A 94 5.07 -7.83 8.68
CA ILE A 94 4.24 -6.83 8.01
C ILE A 94 3.20 -6.29 8.98
N GLY A 95 2.44 -7.18 9.63
CA GLY A 95 1.42 -6.80 10.61
C GLY A 95 1.99 -5.95 11.75
N ARG A 96 3.10 -6.39 12.36
CA ARG A 96 3.77 -5.64 13.42
C ARG A 96 4.24 -4.25 12.99
N ARG A 97 4.71 -4.09 11.75
CA ARG A 97 5.12 -2.77 11.22
C ARG A 97 3.94 -1.85 11.01
N LEU A 98 2.85 -2.34 10.42
CA LEU A 98 1.63 -1.57 10.23
C LEU A 98 1.11 -1.03 11.57
N GLU A 99 1.01 -1.89 12.59
CA GLU A 99 0.57 -1.50 13.93
C GLU A 99 1.50 -0.47 14.58
N ARG A 100 2.82 -0.69 14.48
CA ARG A 100 3.83 0.26 14.99
C ARG A 100 3.72 1.64 14.35
N SER A 101 3.32 1.70 13.08
CA SER A 101 3.09 2.94 12.34
C SER A 101 1.70 3.55 12.59
N GLY A 102 0.87 2.96 13.45
CA GLY A 102 -0.47 3.47 13.80
C GLY A 102 -1.60 2.95 12.90
N ILE A 103 -1.35 1.95 12.05
CA ILE A 103 -2.35 1.30 11.21
C ILE A 103 -2.78 0.00 11.89
N TYR A 104 -3.84 0.08 12.70
CA TYR A 104 -4.33 -1.05 13.48
C TYR A 104 -5.15 -2.04 12.65
N LEU A 105 -4.93 -3.33 12.89
CA LEU A 105 -5.61 -4.42 12.19
C LEU A 105 -6.95 -4.79 12.82
N GLU A 106 -7.23 -4.40 14.06
CA GLU A 106 -8.52 -4.63 14.74
C GLU A 106 -9.60 -3.64 14.29
#